data_AF-A0A7Z9S0L3-F1
#
_entry.id   AF-A0A7Z9S0L3-F1
#
_cell.length_a   1.000
_cell.length_b   1.000
_cell.length_c   1.000
_cell.angle_alpha   90.00
_cell.angle_beta   90.00
_cell.angle_gamma   90.00
#
_symmetry.space_group_name_H-M   'P 1'
#
loop_
_entity.id
_entity.type
_entity.pdbx_description
1 polymer ?
#
loop_
_entity_poly.entity_id
_entity_poly.type
_entity_poly.pdbx_seq_one_letter_code
_entity_poly.pdbx_strand_id
1 'polypeptide(L)'
;MTVQKSRWSRGICNFVVLALLATLIGCGTTPSRYNSDGIDAVEVAQRITKNREQAARIIREVMDTVDTEKFESIQVSIKRYEEAEVLLNEAVSLSSDSLQPRLERCEIRKRIADGYQYIYAILDQECTPLEEAGLKPDDDLLRRRTQARADANRWLRLSLRDLEFHLRNTTAAYQHPNQYWELQQIYVALGNYSGARAALMQMMEVYGTKLSQRDRRAAESRIRLYSQKMIDADG
;
A
#
# COMPACT_ATOMS: atom_id res chain seq x y z
N MET A 1 -3.56 33.02 32.25
CA MET A 1 -2.52 32.55 31.31
C MET A 1 -3.05 31.30 30.60
N THR A 2 -3.50 31.49 29.37
CA THR A 2 -4.14 30.45 28.54
C THR A 2 -3.07 29.61 27.85
N VAL A 3 -3.00 28.33 28.21
CA VAL A 3 -2.13 27.35 27.55
C VAL A 3 -2.73 26.97 26.21
N GLN A 4 -2.04 27.36 25.14
CA GLN A 4 -2.38 27.11 23.76
C GLN A 4 -2.08 25.64 23.43
N LYS A 5 -3.12 24.78 23.42
CA LYS A 5 -3.00 23.39 23.01
C LYS A 5 -2.53 23.31 21.54
N SER A 6 -1.47 22.55 21.31
CA SER A 6 -0.84 22.37 20.01
C SER A 6 -1.81 21.72 19.02
N ARG A 7 -1.77 22.26 17.80
CA ARG A 7 -2.75 22.07 16.72
C ARG A 7 -2.29 20.96 15.77
N TRP A 8 -2.08 19.75 16.27
CA TRP A 8 -1.56 18.61 15.50
C TRP A 8 -2.40 17.32 15.58
N SER A 9 -3.67 17.41 15.98
CA SER A 9 -4.57 16.24 16.09
C SER A 9 -5.65 16.14 15.00
N ARG A 10 -5.44 16.71 13.80
CA ARG A 10 -6.49 16.74 12.74
C ARG A 10 -6.09 16.06 11.43
N GLY A 11 -5.33 14.96 11.51
CA GLY A 11 -4.74 14.31 10.33
C GLY A 11 -5.29 12.94 9.91
N ILE A 12 -6.20 12.29 10.65
CA ILE A 12 -6.56 10.87 10.35
C ILE A 12 -8.05 10.63 10.10
N CYS A 13 -8.96 11.57 10.40
CA CYS A 13 -10.38 11.36 10.13
C CYS A 13 -10.84 12.13 8.89
N ASN A 14 -10.89 11.47 7.72
CA ASN A 14 -12.06 11.45 6.84
C ASN A 14 -11.77 10.86 5.44
N PHE A 15 -12.75 10.08 4.96
CA PHE A 15 -13.07 9.66 3.58
C PHE A 15 -12.28 8.45 3.01
N VAL A 16 -12.87 7.34 2.52
CA VAL A 16 -14.24 6.98 2.09
C VAL A 16 -14.41 5.45 2.13
N VAL A 17 -15.47 4.99 2.78
CA VAL A 17 -16.22 3.77 2.45
C VAL A 17 -16.89 3.99 1.09
N LEU A 18 -16.45 3.29 0.03
CA LEU A 18 -17.22 2.90 -1.17
C LEU A 18 -16.31 2.50 -2.32
N ALA A 19 -16.22 1.19 -2.60
CA ALA A 19 -16.23 0.62 -3.95
C ALA A 19 -16.36 -0.91 -3.86
N LEU A 20 -17.57 -1.36 -3.53
CA LEU A 20 -18.01 -2.72 -3.81
C LEU A 20 -18.08 -2.94 -5.33
N LEU A 21 -17.53 -4.08 -5.78
CA LEU A 21 -18.02 -4.88 -6.91
C LEU A 21 -18.38 -4.12 -8.21
N ALA A 22 -17.39 -3.96 -9.10
CA ALA A 22 -17.62 -4.03 -10.55
C ALA A 22 -16.30 -4.20 -11.30
N THR A 23 -16.08 -5.40 -11.86
CA THR A 23 -15.55 -5.69 -13.21
C THR A 23 -15.06 -7.14 -13.26
N LEU A 24 -16.02 -8.05 -13.38
CA LEU A 24 -15.82 -9.24 -14.19
C LEU A 24 -15.62 -8.79 -15.65
N ILE A 25 -14.77 -9.48 -16.38
CA ILE A 25 -14.42 -9.33 -17.82
C ILE A 25 -13.06 -8.64 -18.04
N GLY A 26 -12.06 -9.50 -18.22
CA GLY A 26 -10.74 -9.18 -18.75
C GLY A 26 -10.03 -10.47 -19.15
N CYS A 27 -10.61 -11.22 -20.09
CA CYS A 27 -9.96 -12.38 -20.71
C CYS A 27 -8.78 -11.91 -21.56
N GLY A 28 -7.58 -11.94 -21.00
CA GLY A 28 -6.33 -11.98 -21.77
C GLY A 28 -5.96 -13.43 -22.03
N THR A 29 -6.37 -13.99 -23.17
CA THR A 29 -5.86 -15.29 -23.64
C THR A 29 -4.53 -15.08 -24.37
N THR A 30 -3.47 -14.80 -23.61
CA THR A 30 -2.10 -15.03 -24.05
C THR A 30 -1.67 -16.39 -23.50
N PRO A 31 -1.38 -17.39 -24.36
CA PRO A 31 -0.94 -18.69 -23.87
C PRO A 31 0.46 -18.52 -23.28
N SER A 32 0.57 -18.57 -21.95
CA SER A 32 1.87 -18.67 -21.30
C SER A 32 2.48 -20.01 -21.74
N ARG A 33 3.68 -19.97 -22.31
CA ARG A 33 4.52 -21.17 -22.47
C ARG A 33 4.93 -21.66 -21.09
N TYR A 34 4.02 -22.36 -20.44
CA TYR A 34 4.34 -23.24 -19.33
C TYR A 34 4.69 -24.60 -19.95
N ASN A 35 5.92 -25.07 -19.73
CA ASN A 35 6.31 -26.43 -20.08
C ASN A 35 5.39 -27.37 -19.30
N SER A 36 4.40 -27.94 -19.98
CA SER A 36 3.37 -28.76 -19.40
C SER A 36 3.85 -30.20 -19.25
N ASP A 37 4.53 -30.47 -18.13
CA ASP A 37 4.39 -31.78 -17.50
C ASP A 37 3.23 -31.68 -16.49
N GLY A 38 2.01 -31.95 -16.96
CA GLY A 38 0.96 -32.56 -16.14
C GLY A 38 0.00 -31.69 -15.31
N ILE A 39 -0.04 -30.37 -15.43
CA ILE A 39 -1.01 -29.55 -14.65
C ILE A 39 -2.17 -29.09 -15.56
N ASP A 40 -3.41 -29.44 -15.19
CA ASP A 40 -4.63 -29.05 -15.89
C ASP A 40 -4.86 -27.52 -15.78
N ALA A 41 -4.90 -26.83 -16.92
CA ALA A 41 -5.14 -25.39 -16.99
C ALA A 41 -6.48 -24.99 -16.34
N VAL A 42 -7.49 -25.86 -16.40
CA VAL A 42 -8.78 -25.64 -15.74
C VAL A 42 -8.61 -25.70 -14.22
N GLU A 43 -7.88 -26.69 -13.70
CA GLU A 43 -7.58 -26.80 -12.27
C GLU A 43 -6.80 -25.58 -11.77
N VAL A 44 -5.81 -25.10 -12.54
CA VAL A 44 -5.06 -23.87 -12.22
C VAL A 44 -5.99 -22.66 -12.13
N ALA A 45 -6.86 -22.47 -13.13
CA ALA A 45 -7.79 -21.34 -13.16
C ALA A 45 -8.79 -21.39 -11.99
N GLN A 46 -9.30 -22.58 -11.65
CA GLN A 46 -10.16 -22.79 -10.49
C GLN A 46 -9.45 -22.47 -9.18
N ARG A 47 -8.19 -22.91 -9.02
CA ARG A 47 -7.38 -22.64 -7.83
C ARG A 47 -7.08 -21.15 -7.67
N ILE A 48 -6.71 -20.45 -8.74
CA ILE A 48 -6.54 -18.99 -8.73
C ILE A 48 -7.83 -18.30 -8.27
N THR A 49 -8.97 -18.70 -8.82
CA THR A 49 -10.27 -18.10 -8.49
C THR A 49 -10.63 -18.31 -7.02
N LYS A 50 -10.51 -19.56 -6.54
CA LYS A 50 -10.76 -19.92 -5.15
C LYS A 50 -9.88 -19.14 -4.18
N ASN A 51 -8.58 -19.03 -4.46
CA ASN A 51 -7.64 -18.31 -3.60
C ASN A 51 -8.00 -16.82 -3.51
N ARG A 52 -8.36 -16.20 -4.63
CA ARG A 52 -8.78 -14.78 -4.66
C ARG A 52 -10.07 -14.56 -3.88
N GLU A 53 -11.06 -15.44 -4.03
CA GLU A 53 -12.32 -15.36 -3.27
C GLU A 53 -12.11 -15.54 -1.77
N GLN A 54 -11.23 -16.46 -1.38
CA GLN A 54 -10.87 -16.66 0.02
C GLN A 54 -10.12 -15.45 0.59
N ALA A 55 -9.14 -14.90 -0.13
CA ALA A 55 -8.45 -13.68 0.26
C ALA A 55 -9.43 -12.51 0.42
N ALA A 56 -10.34 -12.29 -0.54
CA ALA A 56 -11.37 -11.25 -0.47
C ALA A 56 -12.37 -11.45 0.68
N ARG A 57 -12.61 -12.69 1.12
CA ARG A 57 -13.41 -12.98 2.31
C ARG A 57 -12.67 -12.57 3.58
N ILE A 58 -11.41 -12.96 3.71
CA ILE A 58 -10.58 -12.59 4.86
C ILE A 58 -10.49 -11.07 4.98
N ILE A 59 -10.29 -10.35 3.87
CA ILE A 59 -10.23 -8.89 3.89
C ILE A 59 -11.51 -8.27 4.45
N ARG A 60 -12.67 -8.75 3.99
CA ARG A 60 -13.98 -8.27 4.47
C ARG A 60 -14.16 -8.55 5.95
N GLU A 61 -13.90 -9.77 6.39
CA GLU A 61 -14.00 -10.15 7.80
C GLU A 61 -13.12 -9.28 8.70
N VAL A 62 -11.89 -8.98 8.27
CA VAL A 62 -11.00 -8.07 9.00
C VAL A 62 -11.57 -6.66 9.03
N MET A 63 -12.04 -6.13 7.90
CA MET A 63 -12.62 -4.79 7.85
C MET A 63 -13.86 -4.63 8.72
N ASP A 64 -14.66 -5.69 8.87
CA ASP A 64 -15.87 -5.68 9.70
C ASP A 64 -15.57 -5.78 11.20
N THR A 65 -14.38 -6.26 11.58
CA THR A 65 -14.03 -6.60 12.97
C THR A 65 -12.88 -5.81 13.56
N VAL A 66 -12.09 -5.13 12.72
CA VAL A 66 -10.92 -4.37 13.19
C VAL A 66 -11.36 -3.15 13.99
N ASP A 67 -10.84 -3.07 15.21
CA ASP A 67 -10.95 -1.91 16.07
C ASP A 67 -9.64 -1.13 15.96
N THR A 68 -9.66 -0.04 15.19
CA THR A 68 -8.46 0.77 14.93
C THR A 68 -7.95 1.52 16.16
N GLU A 69 -8.72 1.56 17.25
CA GLU A 69 -8.29 2.17 18.50
C GLU A 69 -7.53 1.19 19.40
N LYS A 70 -7.59 -0.12 19.10
CA LYS A 70 -6.95 -1.17 19.90
C LYS A 70 -5.73 -1.77 19.21
N PHE A 71 -4.59 -1.69 19.89
CA PHE A 71 -3.31 -2.22 19.40
C PHE A 71 -3.39 -3.72 19.07
N GLU A 72 -4.01 -4.53 19.93
CA GLU A 72 -4.14 -5.97 19.75
C GLU A 72 -5.02 -6.32 18.54
N SER A 73 -6.07 -5.53 18.30
CA SER A 73 -6.96 -5.73 17.15
C SER A 73 -6.21 -5.53 15.84
N ILE A 74 -5.29 -4.56 15.80
CA ILE A 74 -4.44 -4.31 14.63
C ILE A 74 -3.41 -5.42 14.43
N GLN A 75 -2.85 -5.97 15.50
CA GLN A 75 -1.96 -7.12 15.38
C GLN A 75 -2.68 -8.36 14.84
N VAL A 76 -3.93 -8.57 15.27
CA VAL A 76 -4.77 -9.66 14.74
C VAL A 76 -5.11 -9.42 13.26
N SER A 77 -5.47 -8.19 12.89
CA SER A 77 -5.80 -7.83 11.51
C SER A 77 -4.61 -8.04 10.56
N ILE A 78 -3.39 -7.65 10.98
CA ILE A 78 -2.15 -7.91 10.24
C ILE A 78 -1.98 -9.39 9.93
N LYS A 79 -2.09 -10.26 10.94
CA LYS A 79 -1.93 -11.72 10.75
C LYS A 79 -2.96 -12.29 9.77
N ARG A 80 -4.20 -11.83 9.87
CA ARG A 80 -5.26 -12.22 8.93
C ARG A 80 -4.97 -11.74 7.50
N TYR A 81 -4.48 -10.51 7.34
CA TYR A 81 -4.05 -10.03 6.02
C TYR A 81 -2.85 -10.81 5.48
N GLU A 82 -1.91 -11.25 6.32
CA GLU A 82 -0.80 -12.13 5.91
C GLU A 82 -1.30 -13.50 5.41
N GLU A 83 -2.32 -14.09 6.06
CA GLU A 83 -2.99 -15.30 5.55
C GLU A 83 -3.57 -15.10 4.14
N ALA A 84 -4.22 -13.95 3.92
CA ALA A 84 -4.77 -13.60 2.60
C ALA A 84 -3.66 -13.33 1.56
N GLU A 85 -2.52 -12.78 1.98
CA GLU A 85 -1.36 -12.55 1.12
C GLU A 85 -0.74 -13.86 0.62
N VAL A 86 -0.70 -14.90 1.44
CA VAL A 86 -0.24 -16.24 1.06
C VAL A 86 -1.10 -16.82 -0.07
N LEU A 87 -2.42 -16.72 0.03
CA LEU A 87 -3.36 -17.18 -1.00
C LEU A 87 -3.11 -16.46 -2.34
N LEU A 88 -2.88 -15.15 -2.29
CA LEU A 88 -2.60 -14.35 -3.49
C LEU A 88 -1.19 -14.56 -4.03
N ASN A 89 -0.20 -14.86 -3.18
CA ASN A 89 1.12 -15.27 -3.64
C ASN A 89 1.06 -16.54 -4.49
N GLU A 90 0.31 -17.53 -4.02
CA GLU A 90 0.07 -18.75 -4.78
C GLU A 90 -0.65 -18.44 -6.11
N ALA A 91 -1.70 -17.63 -6.08
CA ALA A 91 -2.42 -17.23 -7.30
C ALA A 91 -1.49 -16.55 -8.34
N VAL A 92 -0.59 -15.68 -7.89
CA VAL A 92 0.41 -15.05 -8.77
C VAL A 92 1.47 -16.05 -9.25
N SER A 93 1.87 -17.04 -8.45
CA SER A 93 2.81 -18.07 -8.91
C SER A 93 2.22 -19.00 -9.96
N LEU A 94 0.91 -19.28 -9.87
CA LEU A 94 0.17 -20.12 -10.80
C LEU A 94 -0.09 -19.41 -12.14
N SER A 95 -0.12 -18.07 -12.14
CA SER A 95 -0.21 -17.28 -13.37
C SER A 95 0.58 -15.98 -13.21
N SER A 96 1.87 -16.05 -13.54
CA SER A 96 2.81 -14.92 -13.39
C SER A 96 2.39 -13.69 -14.17
N ASP A 97 1.73 -13.88 -15.31
CA ASP A 97 1.39 -12.81 -16.25
C ASP A 97 0.03 -12.19 -15.93
N SER A 98 -0.74 -12.81 -15.03
CA SER A 98 -2.02 -12.27 -14.60
C SER A 98 -1.83 -11.03 -13.72
N LEU A 99 -2.41 -9.91 -14.16
CA LEU A 99 -2.30 -8.62 -13.49
C LEU A 99 -3.25 -8.50 -12.30
N GLN A 100 -4.43 -9.14 -12.38
CA GLN A 100 -5.48 -8.98 -11.37
C GLN A 100 -5.07 -9.52 -9.99
N PRO A 101 -4.52 -10.75 -9.85
CA PRO A 101 -4.06 -11.24 -8.55
C PRO A 101 -2.91 -10.40 -7.97
N ARG A 102 -2.08 -9.78 -8.83
CA ARG A 102 -1.01 -8.88 -8.41
C ARG A 102 -1.54 -7.58 -7.82
N LEU A 103 -2.58 -6.99 -8.42
CA LEU A 103 -3.22 -5.79 -7.87
C LEU A 103 -3.89 -6.06 -6.52
N GLU A 104 -4.61 -7.17 -6.42
CA GLU A 104 -5.21 -7.60 -5.14
C GLU A 104 -4.13 -7.84 -4.08
N ARG A 105 -3.02 -8.46 -4.47
CA ARG A 105 -1.88 -8.69 -3.58
C ARG A 105 -1.21 -7.38 -3.16
N CYS A 106 -1.08 -6.43 -4.08
CA CYS A 106 -0.58 -5.10 -3.78
C CYS A 106 -1.44 -4.43 -2.70
N GLU A 107 -2.77 -4.48 -2.83
CA GLU A 107 -3.68 -3.89 -1.85
C GLU A 107 -3.51 -4.53 -0.46
N ILE A 108 -3.48 -5.87 -0.38
CA ILE A 108 -3.29 -6.57 0.90
C ILE A 108 -1.95 -6.20 1.53
N ARG A 109 -0.86 -6.18 0.75
CA ARG A 109 0.46 -5.80 1.24
C ARG A 109 0.51 -4.37 1.77
N LYS A 110 -0.22 -3.44 1.14
CA LYS A 110 -0.37 -2.08 1.67
C LYS A 110 -1.12 -2.08 3.00
N ARG A 111 -2.22 -2.82 3.13
CA ARG A 111 -2.96 -2.91 4.41
C ARG A 111 -2.10 -3.46 5.54
N ILE A 112 -1.28 -4.47 5.25
CA ILE A 112 -0.31 -5.00 6.22
C ILE A 112 0.70 -3.91 6.60
N ALA A 113 1.27 -3.21 5.61
CA ALA A 113 2.19 -2.11 5.86
C ALA A 113 1.57 -1.00 6.71
N ASP A 114 0.34 -0.58 6.41
CA ASP A 114 -0.39 0.45 7.14
C ASP A 114 -0.58 0.04 8.62
N GLY A 115 -0.88 -1.23 8.88
CA GLY A 115 -0.94 -1.78 10.23
C GLY A 115 0.39 -1.65 10.98
N TYR A 116 1.50 -2.01 10.34
CA TYR A 116 2.83 -1.84 10.93
C TYR A 116 3.23 -0.37 11.10
N GLN A 117 2.82 0.52 10.20
CA GLN A 117 3.03 1.96 10.34
C GLN A 117 2.26 2.53 11.54
N TYR A 118 1.04 2.05 11.76
CA TYR A 118 0.27 2.43 12.94
C TYR A 118 0.94 1.97 14.24
N ILE A 119 1.39 0.70 14.29
CA ILE A 119 2.16 0.17 15.43
C ILE A 119 3.42 1.01 15.64
N TYR A 120 4.17 1.33 14.58
CA TYR A 120 5.32 2.22 14.66
C TYR A 120 4.95 3.57 15.28
N ALA A 121 3.86 4.20 14.82
CA ALA A 121 3.44 5.52 15.30
C ALA A 121 3.10 5.52 16.80
N ILE A 122 2.45 4.47 17.32
CA ILE A 122 2.19 4.32 18.76
C ILE A 122 3.51 4.22 19.53
N LEU A 123 4.41 3.33 19.10
CA LEU A 123 5.68 3.11 19.80
C LEU A 123 6.58 4.35 19.73
N ASP A 124 6.51 5.11 18.64
CA ASP A 124 7.23 6.36 18.47
C ASP A 124 6.68 7.45 19.40
N GLN A 125 5.36 7.55 19.59
CA GLN A 125 4.75 8.47 20.57
C GLN A 125 5.21 8.22 22.01
N GLU A 126 5.56 6.98 22.34
CA GLU A 126 6.15 6.63 23.65
C GLU A 126 7.65 6.95 23.72
N CYS A 127 8.38 6.79 22.61
CA CYS A 127 9.83 7.05 22.54
C CYS A 127 10.17 8.54 22.47
N THR A 128 9.51 9.30 21.58
CA THR A 128 9.90 10.67 21.23
C THR A 128 9.99 11.61 22.45
N PRO A 129 9.03 11.62 23.40
CA PRO A 129 9.13 12.51 24.56
C PRO A 129 10.32 12.20 25.47
N LEU A 130 10.71 10.92 25.57
CA LEU A 130 11.88 10.51 26.34
C LEU A 130 13.16 10.99 25.65
N GLU A 131 13.26 10.78 24.34
CA GLU A 131 14.40 11.22 23.52
C GLU A 131 14.55 12.75 23.56
N GLU A 132 13.45 13.50 23.47
CA GLU A 132 13.43 14.97 23.59
C GLU A 132 13.85 15.46 24.99
N ALA A 133 13.56 14.70 26.03
CA ALA A 133 14.02 14.96 27.39
C ALA A 133 15.49 14.54 27.64
N GLY A 134 16.19 14.00 26.63
CA GLY A 134 17.54 13.46 26.76
C GLY A 134 17.60 12.13 27.53
N LEU A 135 16.46 11.47 27.73
CA LEU A 135 16.34 10.16 28.35
C LEU A 135 16.42 9.06 27.28
N LYS A 136 17.01 7.92 27.64
CA LYS A 136 17.01 6.75 26.77
C LYS A 136 15.71 5.96 26.98
N PRO A 137 14.90 5.71 25.92
CA PRO A 137 13.76 4.81 26.02
C PRO A 137 14.21 3.38 26.35
N ASP A 138 13.27 2.58 26.86
CA ASP A 138 13.51 1.16 27.17
C ASP A 138 13.97 0.38 25.91
N ASP A 139 14.89 -0.56 26.10
CA ASP A 139 15.50 -1.32 24.99
C ASP A 139 14.48 -2.21 24.26
N ASP A 140 13.47 -2.77 24.95
CA ASP A 140 12.39 -3.51 24.29
C ASP A 140 11.53 -2.58 23.44
N LEU A 141 11.19 -1.40 23.97
CA LEU A 141 10.41 -0.40 23.26
C LEU A 141 11.12 0.07 21.98
N LEU A 142 12.42 0.39 22.06
CA LEU A 142 13.24 0.76 20.91
C LEU A 142 13.32 -0.36 19.86
N ARG A 143 13.49 -1.60 20.31
CA ARG A 143 13.52 -2.78 19.42
C ARG A 143 12.19 -2.95 18.70
N ARG A 144 11.06 -2.86 19.42
CA ARG A 144 9.72 -2.98 18.84
C ARG A 144 9.44 -1.86 17.84
N ARG A 145 9.81 -0.61 18.17
CA ARG A 145 9.66 0.54 17.25
C ARG A 145 10.45 0.30 15.96
N THR A 146 11.71 -0.13 16.08
CA THR A 146 12.57 -0.40 14.92
C THR A 146 12.03 -1.55 14.07
N GLN A 147 11.57 -2.63 14.71
CA GLN A 147 10.98 -3.78 14.02
C GLN A 147 9.70 -3.40 13.25
N ALA A 148 8.79 -2.66 13.88
CA ALA A 148 7.57 -2.19 13.23
C ALA A 148 7.87 -1.36 11.98
N ARG A 149 8.88 -0.47 12.05
CA ARG A 149 9.34 0.29 10.88
C ARG A 149 9.93 -0.61 9.79
N ALA A 150 10.73 -1.60 10.17
CA ALA A 150 11.34 -2.54 9.23
C ALA A 150 10.28 -3.37 8.50
N ASP A 151 9.28 -3.88 9.22
CA ASP A 151 8.17 -4.66 8.68
C ASP A 151 7.29 -3.83 7.76
N ALA A 152 6.91 -2.61 8.18
CA ALA A 152 6.20 -1.67 7.31
C ALA A 152 6.94 -1.44 5.99
N ASN A 153 8.23 -1.13 6.06
CA ASN A 153 9.07 -0.88 4.88
C ASN A 153 9.21 -2.12 3.99
N ARG A 154 9.30 -3.33 4.58
CA ARG A 154 9.33 -4.58 3.82
C ARG A 154 8.06 -4.73 2.99
N TRP A 155 6.90 -4.57 3.61
CA TRP A 155 5.61 -4.72 2.95
C TRP A 155 5.34 -3.63 1.90
N LEU A 156 5.75 -2.39 2.17
CA LEU A 156 5.70 -1.29 1.19
C LEU A 156 6.56 -1.56 -0.06
N ARG A 157 7.76 -2.14 0.10
CA ARG A 157 8.59 -2.50 -1.07
C ARG A 157 7.97 -3.62 -1.89
N LEU A 158 7.28 -4.57 -1.24
CA LEU A 158 6.58 -5.64 -1.94
C LEU A 158 5.33 -5.15 -2.69
N SER A 159 4.58 -4.20 -2.13
CA SER A 159 3.46 -3.56 -2.81
C SER A 159 3.94 -2.65 -3.94
N LEU A 160 5.00 -1.87 -3.72
CA LEU A 160 5.66 -1.05 -4.74
C LEU A 160 5.95 -1.87 -6.00
N ARG A 161 6.60 -3.03 -5.82
CA ARG A 161 6.94 -3.93 -6.93
C ARG A 161 5.72 -4.37 -7.74
N ASP A 162 4.61 -4.71 -7.08
CA ASP A 162 3.40 -5.15 -7.76
C ASP A 162 2.73 -4.01 -8.53
N LEU A 163 2.68 -2.81 -7.95
CA LEU A 163 2.08 -1.63 -8.57
C LEU A 163 2.91 -1.09 -9.75
N GLU A 164 4.24 -1.03 -9.60
CA GLU A 164 5.15 -0.69 -10.69
C GLU A 164 5.06 -1.70 -11.83
N PHE A 165 4.98 -3.00 -11.50
CA PHE A 165 4.78 -4.04 -12.51
C PHE A 165 3.47 -3.81 -13.28
N HIS A 166 2.37 -3.53 -12.58
CA HIS A 166 1.10 -3.22 -13.24
C HIS A 166 1.25 -2.02 -14.18
N LEU A 167 1.73 -0.88 -13.69
CA LEU A 167 1.84 0.35 -14.49
C LEU A 167 2.83 0.25 -15.67
N ARG A 168 3.83 -0.64 -15.60
CA ARG A 168 4.74 -0.91 -16.72
C ARG A 168 4.17 -1.86 -17.76
N ASN A 169 3.30 -2.79 -17.35
CA ASN A 169 2.81 -3.88 -18.22
C ASN A 169 1.38 -3.68 -18.70
N THR A 170 0.71 -2.60 -18.31
CA THR A 170 -0.60 -2.20 -18.84
C THR A 170 -0.49 -0.99 -19.75
N THR A 171 -1.42 -0.90 -20.70
CA THR A 171 -1.61 0.33 -21.46
C THR A 171 -2.39 1.34 -20.61
N ALA A 172 -2.27 2.63 -20.95
CA ALA A 172 -2.97 3.72 -20.26
C ALA A 172 -4.50 3.54 -20.17
N ALA A 173 -5.09 2.72 -21.03
CA ALA A 173 -6.53 2.40 -21.00
C ALA A 173 -6.94 1.56 -19.78
N TYR A 174 -6.02 0.77 -19.22
CA TYR A 174 -6.26 -0.08 -18.04
C TYR A 174 -5.65 0.49 -16.76
N GLN A 175 -5.15 1.71 -16.82
CA GLN A 175 -4.56 2.41 -15.69
C GLN A 175 -5.57 3.41 -15.13
N HIS A 176 -5.38 3.80 -13.87
CA HIS A 176 -6.18 4.83 -13.22
C HIS A 176 -5.30 5.85 -12.47
N PRO A 177 -5.69 7.15 -12.43
CA PRO A 177 -4.96 8.16 -11.67
C PRO A 177 -4.69 7.79 -10.21
N ASN A 178 -5.64 7.09 -9.57
CA ASN A 178 -5.48 6.63 -8.18
C ASN A 178 -4.26 5.71 -8.00
N GLN A 179 -3.91 4.89 -8.99
CA GLN A 179 -2.73 4.02 -8.90
C GLN A 179 -1.44 4.84 -8.80
N TYR A 180 -1.35 5.99 -9.47
CA TYR A 180 -0.21 6.88 -9.35
C TYR A 180 -0.20 7.63 -8.01
N TRP A 181 -1.37 8.00 -7.50
CA TRP A 181 -1.52 8.57 -6.15
C TRP A 181 -1.10 7.60 -5.06
N GLU A 182 -1.41 6.32 -5.23
CA GLU A 182 -0.96 5.26 -4.34
C GLU A 182 0.54 5.00 -4.48
N LEU A 183 1.05 4.95 -5.71
CA LEU A 183 2.47 4.76 -5.97
C LEU A 183 3.31 5.84 -5.29
N GLN A 184 2.91 7.12 -5.40
CA GLN A 184 3.63 8.19 -4.72
C GLN A 184 3.51 8.11 -3.19
N GLN A 185 2.38 7.68 -2.64
CA GLN A 185 2.24 7.47 -1.19
C GLN A 185 3.22 6.43 -0.68
N ILE A 186 3.36 5.31 -1.40
CA ILE A 186 4.32 4.25 -1.06
C ILE A 186 5.75 4.79 -1.10
N TYR A 187 6.10 5.55 -2.14
CA TYR A 187 7.42 6.18 -2.22
C TYR A 187 7.68 7.16 -1.08
N VAL A 188 6.73 8.02 -0.74
CA VAL A 188 6.84 8.95 0.40
C VAL A 188 7.04 8.20 1.71
N ALA A 189 6.26 7.15 1.94
CA ALA A 189 6.39 6.31 3.14
C ALA A 189 7.77 5.64 3.25
N LEU A 190 8.39 5.32 2.11
CA LEU A 190 9.75 4.80 2.02
C LEU A 190 10.84 5.89 2.03
N GLY A 191 10.47 7.18 2.15
CA GLY A 191 11.40 8.31 2.09
C GLY A 191 11.96 8.62 0.69
N ASN A 192 11.41 8.00 -0.36
CA ASN A 192 11.86 8.20 -1.75
C ASN A 192 11.08 9.35 -2.42
N TYR A 193 11.45 10.60 -2.12
CA TYR A 193 10.79 11.77 -2.71
C TYR A 193 10.98 11.90 -4.22
N SER A 194 12.10 11.40 -4.76
CA SER A 194 12.35 11.37 -6.20
C SER A 194 11.35 10.46 -6.93
N GLY A 195 11.16 9.23 -6.43
CA GLY A 195 10.14 8.30 -6.94
C GLY A 195 8.72 8.84 -6.81
N ALA A 196 8.39 9.44 -5.65
CA ALA A 196 7.09 10.05 -5.43
C ALA A 196 6.78 11.16 -6.44
N ARG A 197 7.77 12.01 -6.71
CA ARG A 197 7.69 13.08 -7.72
C ARG A 197 7.51 12.49 -9.13
N ALA A 198 8.31 11.49 -9.49
CA ALA A 198 8.25 10.85 -10.80
C ALA A 198 6.87 10.22 -11.07
N ALA A 199 6.29 9.52 -10.09
CA ALA A 199 4.95 8.95 -10.20
C ALA A 199 3.87 9.99 -10.51
N LEU A 200 3.92 11.16 -9.87
CA LEU A 200 2.98 12.25 -10.14
C LEU A 200 3.20 12.91 -11.50
N MET A 201 4.44 13.07 -11.94
CA MET A 201 4.73 13.58 -13.28
C MET A 201 4.19 12.63 -14.35
N GLN A 202 4.39 11.32 -14.18
CA GLN A 202 3.86 10.32 -15.10
C GLN A 202 2.33 10.33 -15.14
N MET A 203 1.66 10.49 -14.00
CA MET A 203 0.21 10.67 -13.97
C MET A 203 -0.24 11.90 -14.78
N MET A 204 0.46 13.03 -14.61
CA MET A 204 0.16 14.26 -15.34
C MET A 204 0.42 14.12 -16.85
N GLU A 205 1.43 13.34 -17.26
CA GLU A 205 1.71 13.05 -18.66
C GLU A 205 0.62 12.17 -19.29
N VAL A 206 0.23 11.09 -18.59
CA VAL A 206 -0.76 10.11 -19.11
C VAL A 206 -2.17 10.69 -19.13
N TYR A 207 -2.58 11.41 -18.08
CA TYR A 207 -3.96 11.88 -17.95
C TYR A 207 -4.13 13.36 -18.27
N GLY A 208 -3.12 14.21 -18.00
CA GLY A 208 -3.14 15.63 -18.34
C GLY A 208 -4.48 16.31 -18.08
N THR A 209 -5.16 16.72 -19.16
CA THR A 209 -6.46 17.41 -19.14
C THR A 209 -7.64 16.55 -18.69
N LYS A 210 -7.51 15.21 -18.71
CA LYS A 210 -8.53 14.27 -18.20
C LYS A 210 -8.64 14.30 -16.68
N LEU A 211 -7.63 14.83 -15.98
CA LEU A 211 -7.68 15.04 -14.53
C LEU A 211 -8.53 16.27 -14.20
N SER A 212 -9.25 16.21 -13.09
CA SER A 212 -9.94 17.38 -12.56
C SER A 212 -8.95 18.52 -12.28
N GLN A 213 -9.41 19.77 -12.34
CA GLN A 213 -8.55 20.92 -12.02
C GLN A 213 -7.99 20.85 -10.59
N ARG A 214 -8.78 20.29 -9.66
CA ARG A 214 -8.37 20.06 -8.28
C ARG A 214 -7.20 19.07 -8.22
N ASP A 215 -7.30 17.95 -8.92
CA ASP A 215 -6.27 16.90 -8.88
C ASP A 215 -4.98 17.34 -9.54
N ARG A 216 -5.07 18.08 -10.65
CA ARG A 216 -3.89 18.69 -11.30
C ARG A 216 -3.15 19.63 -10.36
N ARG A 217 -3.86 20.58 -9.74
CA ARG A 217 -3.25 21.51 -8.77
C ARG A 217 -2.65 20.77 -7.57
N ALA A 218 -3.30 19.72 -7.10
CA ALA A 218 -2.78 18.88 -6.02
C ALA A 218 -1.48 18.15 -6.43
N ALA A 219 -1.42 17.62 -7.65
CA ALA A 219 -0.22 16.98 -8.20
C ALA A 219 0.93 17.98 -8.36
N GLU A 220 0.68 19.13 -8.98
CA GLU A 220 1.67 20.21 -9.14
C GLU A 220 2.22 20.71 -7.79
N SER A 221 1.34 20.86 -6.80
CA SER A 221 1.74 21.26 -5.44
C SER A 221 2.68 20.22 -4.81
N ARG A 222 2.34 18.93 -4.88
CA ARG A 222 3.16 17.85 -4.33
C ARG A 222 4.47 17.64 -5.08
N ILE A 223 4.47 17.78 -6.41
CA ILE A 223 5.70 17.74 -7.22
C ILE A 223 6.69 18.81 -6.73
N ARG A 224 6.21 20.04 -6.50
CA ARG A 224 7.05 21.13 -5.96
C ARG A 224 7.54 20.82 -4.54
N LEU A 225 6.64 20.34 -3.67
CA LEU A 225 7.00 19.93 -2.31
C LEU A 225 8.12 18.87 -2.30
N TYR A 226 8.01 17.83 -3.11
CA TYR A 226 9.01 16.77 -3.17
C TYR A 226 10.32 17.24 -3.79
N SER A 227 10.26 18.18 -4.74
CA SER A 227 11.47 18.83 -5.26
C SER A 227 12.22 19.58 -4.16
N GLN A 228 11.50 20.33 -3.30
CA GLN A 228 12.12 21.02 -2.16
C GLN A 228 12.70 20.03 -1.15
N LYS A 229 11.96 18.96 -0.82
CA LYS A 229 12.44 17.92 0.12
C LYS A 229 13.73 17.24 -0.35
N MET A 230 13.93 17.11 -1.66
CA MET A 230 15.18 16.59 -2.21
C MET A 230 16.33 17.59 -2.02
N ILE A 231 16.10 18.87 -2.30
CA ILE A 231 17.10 19.93 -2.08
C ILE A 231 17.49 20.02 -0.60
N ASP A 232 16.52 19.97 0.31
CA ASP A 232 16.75 20.04 1.76
C ASP A 232 17.53 18.82 2.30
N ALA A 233 17.52 17.68 1.60
CA ALA A 233 18.21 16.47 2.01
C ALA A 233 19.67 16.39 1.51
N ASP A 234 19.98 17.13 0.44
CA ASP A 234 21.30 17.17 -0.19
C ASP A 234 22.20 18.31 0.36
N GLY A 235 21.63 19.25 1.13
CA GLY A 235 22.33 20.39 1.74
C GLY A 235 22.67 20.19 3.21
#